data_AF-J7HWL4-F1
#
_entry.id   AF-J7HWL4-F1
#
_cell.length_a   1.000
_cell.length_b   1.000
_cell.length_c   1.000
_cell.angle_alpha   90.00
_cell.angle_beta   90.00
_cell.angle_gamma   90.00
#
_symmetry.space_group_name_H-M   'P 1'
#
loop_
_entity.id
_entity.type
_entity.pdbx_description
1 polymer ?
#
loop_
_entity_poly.entity_id
_entity_poly.type
_entity_poly.pdbx_seq_one_letter_code
_entity_poly.pdbx_strand_id
1 'polypeptide(L)'
;NIVGPMGTLQPIADAFKLFLKEPTRPLTASPTLFLLSPTIALTLALIMWTLMAMPTPMLNLNFALLFVLALSSMAVYSILWSGWASNSKYAMLGAMRAIAQTISYEVTLAIILLATIITSGNFTTQTLATTQESTTTVMYTWPLMMMWFISTLAETNRAPFDLTEGESELVSGFNVEYAAGQFALFFLAEYSNIMVMNTLTALLFFNPGLMQPEMFTINLLIKTTLLTTVFLWVRASYPRF
;
A
#
# COMPACT_ATOMS: atom_id res chain seq x y z
N ASN A 1 10.14 23.84 -6.88
CA ASN A 1 11.14 24.05 -5.81
C ASN A 1 11.04 25.44 -5.18
N ILE A 2 9.87 25.82 -4.65
CA ILE A 2 9.63 27.19 -4.12
C ILE A 2 9.44 27.18 -2.60
N VAL A 3 8.82 26.14 -2.05
CA VAL A 3 8.39 26.08 -0.63
C VAL A 3 9.51 25.68 0.35
N GLY A 4 10.75 25.51 -0.13
CA GLY A 4 11.93 25.17 0.68
C GLY A 4 13.15 24.78 -0.17
N PRO A 5 14.32 24.51 0.43
CA PRO A 5 15.50 24.07 -0.31
C PRO A 5 15.19 22.75 -1.03
N MET A 6 15.31 22.74 -2.36
CA MET A 6 14.95 21.59 -3.22
C MET A 6 13.50 21.07 -3.04
N GLY A 7 12.60 21.86 -2.42
CA GLY A 7 11.22 21.45 -2.18
C GLY A 7 10.99 20.48 -1.01
N THR A 8 11.97 20.24 -0.15
CA THR A 8 11.85 19.27 0.98
C THR A 8 10.75 19.60 1.98
N LEU A 9 10.39 20.88 2.12
CA LEU A 9 9.33 21.36 3.02
C LEU A 9 7.92 21.28 2.40
N GLN A 10 7.79 20.89 1.12
CA GLN A 10 6.49 20.79 0.45
C GLN A 10 5.49 19.87 1.17
N PRO A 11 5.87 18.64 1.62
CA PRO A 11 4.92 17.74 2.28
C PRO A 11 4.38 18.30 3.60
N ILE A 12 5.22 19.04 4.34
CA ILE A 12 4.85 19.67 5.61
C ILE A 12 3.85 20.81 5.34
N ALA A 13 4.13 21.65 4.34
CA ALA A 13 3.23 22.74 3.97
C ALA A 13 1.86 22.24 3.49
N ASP A 14 1.83 21.17 2.69
CA ASP A 14 0.57 20.57 2.23
C ASP A 14 -0.22 19.92 3.37
N ALA A 15 0.45 19.27 4.33
CA ALA A 15 -0.19 18.76 5.53
C ALA A 15 -0.85 19.90 6.33
N PHE A 16 -0.10 20.97 6.65
CA PHE A 16 -0.66 22.12 7.38
C PHE A 16 -1.83 22.76 6.64
N LYS A 17 -1.72 22.92 5.31
CA LYS A 17 -2.80 23.46 4.48
C LYS A 17 -4.08 22.62 4.57
N LEU A 18 -3.96 21.29 4.51
CA LEU A 18 -5.12 20.39 4.55
C LEU A 18 -5.76 20.32 5.94
N PHE A 19 -4.97 20.39 7.01
CA PHE A 19 -5.51 20.36 8.38
C PHE A 19 -6.11 21.68 8.85
N LEU A 20 -5.64 22.82 8.32
CA LEU A 20 -6.22 24.14 8.60
C LEU A 20 -7.49 24.41 7.79
N LYS A 21 -7.70 23.67 6.70
CA LYS A 21 -8.90 23.81 5.86
C LYS A 21 -10.13 23.32 6.63
N GLU A 22 -11.23 24.07 6.53
CA GLU A 22 -12.50 23.68 7.16
C GLU A 22 -13.00 22.33 6.61
N PRO A 23 -13.45 21.41 7.49
CA PRO A 23 -13.99 20.13 7.07
C PRO A 23 -15.37 20.32 6.46
N THR A 24 -15.47 20.24 5.13
CA THR A 24 -16.77 20.22 4.44
C THR A 24 -17.36 18.81 4.50
N ARG A 25 -18.58 18.68 5.01
CA ARG A 25 -19.32 17.40 5.03
C ARG A 25 -20.64 17.56 4.28
N PRO A 26 -20.99 16.63 3.37
CA PRO A 26 -22.31 16.64 2.74
C PRO A 26 -23.41 16.39 3.79
N LEU A 27 -24.57 17.03 3.64
CA LEU A 27 -25.73 16.80 4.51
C LEU A 27 -26.33 15.39 4.33
N THR A 28 -26.13 14.78 3.15
CA THR A 28 -26.63 13.46 2.79
C THR A 28 -25.75 12.31 3.26
N ALA A 29 -24.54 12.61 3.76
CA ALA A 29 -23.55 11.63 4.15
C ALA A 29 -23.84 11.05 5.55
N SER A 30 -23.53 9.78 5.76
CA SER A 30 -23.62 9.16 7.08
C SER A 30 -22.43 9.61 7.96
N PRO A 31 -22.65 10.35 9.06
CA PRO A 31 -21.58 11.06 9.75
C PRO A 31 -20.56 10.13 10.44
N THR A 32 -21.03 8.98 10.94
CA THR A 32 -20.19 8.01 11.65
C THR A 32 -19.22 7.32 10.71
N LEU A 33 -19.72 6.72 9.62
CA LEU A 33 -18.89 6.04 8.63
C LEU A 33 -17.99 7.00 7.86
N PHE A 34 -18.46 8.23 7.60
CA PHE A 34 -17.65 9.24 6.93
C PHE A 34 -16.43 9.66 7.76
N LEU A 35 -16.52 9.62 9.09
CA LEU A 35 -15.36 9.88 9.95
C LEU A 35 -14.49 8.63 10.15
N LEU A 36 -15.10 7.44 10.26
CA LEU A 36 -14.39 6.20 10.58
C LEU A 36 -13.66 5.59 9.39
N SER A 37 -14.16 5.73 8.16
CA SER A 37 -13.53 5.07 7.01
C SER A 37 -12.07 5.50 6.77
N PRO A 38 -11.69 6.80 6.81
CA PRO A 38 -10.31 7.21 6.55
C PRO A 38 -9.39 6.87 7.74
N THR A 39 -9.93 6.87 8.97
CA THR A 39 -9.14 6.49 10.16
C THR A 39 -8.85 4.99 10.14
N ILE A 40 -9.83 4.16 9.79
CA ILE A 40 -9.64 2.71 9.65
C ILE A 40 -8.61 2.41 8.56
N ALA A 41 -8.70 3.05 7.40
CA ALA A 41 -7.74 2.89 6.31
C ALA A 41 -6.29 3.14 6.79
N LEU A 42 -6.06 4.26 7.49
CA LEU A 42 -4.73 4.58 8.02
C LEU A 42 -4.30 3.60 9.12
N THR A 43 -5.19 3.24 10.04
CA THR A 43 -4.83 2.31 11.13
C THR A 43 -4.43 0.93 10.60
N LEU A 44 -5.14 0.40 9.61
CA LEU A 44 -4.79 -0.87 8.97
C LEU A 44 -3.42 -0.80 8.28
N ALA A 45 -3.17 0.28 7.54
CA ALA A 45 -1.89 0.50 6.88
C ALA A 45 -0.73 0.57 7.88
N LEU A 46 -0.94 1.19 9.05
CA LEU A 46 0.07 1.27 10.12
C LEU A 46 0.27 -0.06 10.85
N ILE A 47 -0.79 -0.84 11.09
CA ILE A 47 -0.67 -2.17 11.73
C ILE A 47 0.20 -3.10 10.87
N MET A 48 0.10 -3.03 9.54
CA MET A 48 0.92 -3.83 8.62
C MET A 48 2.42 -3.67 8.84
N TRP A 49 2.88 -2.47 9.25
CA TRP A 49 4.30 -2.22 9.52
C TRP A 49 4.84 -3.04 10.70
N THR A 50 4.00 -3.39 11.68
CA THR A 50 4.45 -4.10 12.90
C THR A 50 4.97 -5.51 12.60
N LEU A 51 4.56 -6.09 11.47
CA LEU A 51 4.94 -7.44 11.03
C LEU A 51 6.19 -7.47 10.16
N MET A 52 6.60 -6.33 9.62
CA MET A 52 7.77 -6.24 8.75
C MET A 52 9.04 -6.39 9.58
N ALA A 53 9.96 -7.24 9.12
CA ALA A 53 11.22 -7.47 9.82
C ALA A 53 12.20 -6.31 9.55
N MET A 54 12.57 -5.56 10.60
CA MET A 54 13.60 -4.52 10.54
C MET A 54 14.44 -4.45 11.83
N PRO A 55 15.60 -5.13 11.94
CA PRO A 55 15.95 -6.48 11.45
C PRO A 55 15.13 -7.60 12.12
N THR A 56 14.51 -7.32 13.26
CA THR A 56 13.50 -8.17 13.91
C THR A 56 12.12 -7.54 13.74
N PRO A 57 11.04 -8.31 13.53
CA PRO A 57 9.69 -7.74 13.52
C PRO A 57 9.33 -7.19 14.90
N MET A 58 8.54 -6.11 14.96
CA MET A 58 8.04 -5.59 16.24
C MET A 58 7.10 -6.60 16.91
N LEU A 59 6.28 -7.27 16.10
CA LEU A 59 5.34 -8.29 16.55
C LEU A 59 5.68 -9.62 15.86
N ASN A 60 6.26 -10.55 16.63
CA ASN A 60 6.66 -11.85 16.11
C ASN A 60 5.48 -12.84 16.17
N LEU A 61 4.80 -13.02 15.03
CA LEU A 61 3.75 -14.03 14.85
C LEU A 61 4.27 -15.21 14.04
N ASN A 62 3.86 -16.42 14.45
CA ASN A 62 4.13 -17.64 13.67
C ASN A 62 3.53 -17.57 12.25
N PHE A 63 2.39 -16.91 12.09
CA PHE A 63 1.67 -16.75 10.82
C PHE A 63 1.74 -15.31 10.30
N ALA A 64 2.88 -14.64 10.43
CA ALA A 64 3.03 -13.23 10.08
C ALA A 64 2.58 -12.91 8.64
N LEU A 65 3.02 -13.69 7.65
CA LEU A 65 2.66 -13.46 6.24
C LEU A 65 1.17 -13.69 5.94
N LEU A 66 0.52 -14.64 6.63
CA LEU A 66 -0.93 -14.83 6.49
C LEU A 66 -1.70 -13.68 7.14
N PHE A 67 -1.19 -13.13 8.23
CA PHE A 67 -1.79 -11.97 8.88
C PHE A 67 -1.69 -10.71 8.01
N VAL A 68 -0.60 -10.55 7.25
CA VAL A 68 -0.48 -9.50 6.22
C VAL A 68 -1.62 -9.62 5.19
N LEU A 69 -1.90 -10.83 4.67
CA LEU A 69 -3.03 -11.06 3.75
C LEU A 69 -4.39 -10.81 4.42
N ALA A 70 -4.54 -11.15 5.70
CA ALA A 70 -5.78 -10.87 6.41
C ALA A 70 -6.02 -9.35 6.55
N LEU A 71 -4.98 -8.58 6.85
CA LEU A 71 -5.06 -7.13 6.96
C LEU A 71 -5.28 -6.43 5.61
N SER A 72 -4.69 -6.91 4.51
CA SER A 72 -5.02 -6.39 3.17
C SER A 72 -6.50 -6.58 2.85
N SER A 73 -7.06 -7.76 3.16
CA SER A 73 -8.48 -8.02 2.92
C SER A 73 -9.39 -7.12 3.75
N MET A 74 -8.94 -6.72 4.95
CA MET A 74 -9.65 -5.77 5.79
C MET A 74 -9.62 -4.34 5.22
N ALA A 75 -8.55 -3.96 4.52
CA ALA A 75 -8.40 -2.62 3.94
C ALA A 75 -9.49 -2.34 2.87
N VAL A 76 -9.95 -3.36 2.16
CA VAL A 76 -11.04 -3.27 1.17
C VAL A 76 -12.33 -2.72 1.79
N TYR A 77 -12.65 -3.09 3.04
CA TYR A 77 -13.84 -2.57 3.72
C TYR A 77 -13.76 -1.06 3.98
N SER A 78 -12.56 -0.51 4.17
CA SER A 78 -12.39 0.94 4.36
C SER A 78 -12.77 1.73 3.10
N ILE A 79 -12.48 1.16 1.91
CA ILE A 79 -12.86 1.72 0.60
C ILE A 79 -14.37 1.59 0.37
N LEU A 80 -14.96 0.44 0.75
CA LEU A 80 -16.41 0.26 0.65
C LEU A 80 -17.18 1.25 1.54
N TRP A 81 -16.75 1.39 2.79
CA TRP A 81 -17.41 2.28 3.73
C TRP A 81 -17.28 3.75 3.33
N SER A 82 -16.18 4.15 2.68
CA SER A 82 -16.03 5.52 2.18
C SER A 82 -16.96 5.83 1.00
N GLY A 83 -17.09 4.89 0.05
CA GLY A 83 -18.05 5.00 -1.06
C GLY A 83 -19.51 4.96 -0.62
N TRP A 84 -19.82 4.18 0.43
CA TRP A 84 -21.18 4.12 0.97
C TRP A 84 -21.54 5.35 1.81
N ALA A 85 -20.58 5.87 2.58
CA ALA A 85 -20.80 7.00 3.47
C ALA A 85 -21.09 8.32 2.76
N SER A 86 -20.58 8.51 1.54
CA SER A 86 -20.78 9.70 0.71
C SER A 86 -22.21 9.82 0.16
N ASN A 87 -22.92 8.69 0.01
CA ASN A 87 -24.30 8.68 -0.49
C ASN A 87 -24.48 9.36 -1.86
N SER A 88 -23.43 9.37 -2.70
CA SER A 88 -23.52 9.74 -4.11
C SER A 88 -23.30 8.54 -5.02
N LYS A 89 -24.09 8.50 -6.10
CA LYS A 89 -24.03 7.39 -7.06
C LYS A 89 -22.66 7.24 -7.72
N TYR A 90 -21.97 8.35 -7.96
CA TYR A 90 -20.62 8.33 -8.57
C TYR A 90 -19.57 7.80 -7.60
N ALA A 91 -19.57 8.25 -6.34
CA ALA A 91 -18.60 7.77 -5.35
C ALA A 91 -18.78 6.28 -5.04
N MET A 92 -20.04 5.82 -4.95
CA MET A 92 -20.34 4.40 -4.80
C MET A 92 -19.83 3.55 -5.98
N LEU A 93 -20.08 3.99 -7.22
CA LEU A 93 -19.62 3.27 -8.41
C LEU A 93 -18.09 3.24 -8.49
N GLY A 94 -17.43 4.35 -8.13
CA GLY A 94 -15.97 4.41 -8.02
C GLY A 94 -15.43 3.44 -6.98
N ALA A 95 -16.02 3.40 -5.78
CA ALA A 95 -15.62 2.47 -4.73
C ALA A 95 -15.81 1.00 -5.14
N MET A 96 -16.94 0.66 -5.77
CA MET A 96 -17.19 -0.72 -6.23
C MET A 96 -16.20 -1.19 -7.31
N ARG A 97 -15.75 -0.28 -8.19
CA ARG A 97 -14.67 -0.57 -9.15
C ARG A 97 -13.33 -0.84 -8.44
N ALA A 98 -12.97 0.00 -7.46
CA ALA A 98 -11.73 -0.17 -6.69
C ALA A 98 -11.74 -1.52 -5.96
N ILE A 99 -12.87 -1.85 -5.31
CA ILE A 99 -13.03 -3.10 -4.57
C ILE A 99 -12.91 -4.32 -5.50
N ALA A 100 -13.55 -4.28 -6.67
CA ALA A 100 -13.46 -5.37 -7.62
C ALA A 100 -12.00 -5.59 -8.07
N GLN A 101 -11.26 -4.50 -8.27
CA GLN A 101 -9.84 -4.55 -8.60
C GLN A 101 -9.02 -5.13 -7.46
N THR A 102 -9.07 -4.56 -6.25
CA THR A 102 -8.25 -5.01 -5.12
C THR A 102 -8.53 -6.47 -4.78
N ILE A 103 -9.80 -6.91 -4.72
CA ILE A 103 -10.13 -8.31 -4.45
C ILE A 103 -9.56 -9.25 -5.53
N SER A 104 -9.63 -8.84 -6.81
CA SER A 104 -9.12 -9.68 -7.91
C SER A 104 -7.60 -9.89 -7.84
N TYR A 105 -6.85 -8.85 -7.48
CA TYR A 105 -5.40 -8.90 -7.38
C TYR A 105 -4.93 -9.47 -6.03
N GLU A 106 -5.72 -9.36 -4.97
CA GLU A 106 -5.46 -10.00 -3.68
C GLU A 106 -5.37 -11.52 -3.80
N VAL A 107 -6.25 -12.15 -4.59
CA VAL A 107 -6.18 -13.60 -4.84
C VAL A 107 -4.86 -13.97 -5.52
N THR A 108 -4.40 -13.16 -6.49
CA THR A 108 -3.12 -13.40 -7.17
C THR A 108 -1.93 -13.21 -6.24
N LEU A 109 -1.95 -12.18 -5.38
CA LEU A 109 -0.96 -11.95 -4.34
C LEU A 109 -0.89 -13.13 -3.38
N ALA A 110 -2.04 -13.64 -2.91
CA ALA A 110 -2.10 -14.77 -1.99
C ALA A 110 -1.48 -16.05 -2.59
N ILE A 111 -1.75 -16.35 -3.86
CA ILE A 111 -1.19 -17.52 -4.55
C ILE A 111 0.32 -17.38 -4.71
N ILE A 112 0.80 -16.20 -5.11
CA ILE A 112 2.24 -15.94 -5.26
C ILE A 112 2.95 -16.03 -3.90
N LEU A 113 2.36 -15.45 -2.86
CA LEU A 113 2.89 -15.48 -1.50
C LEU A 113 2.93 -16.92 -0.96
N LEU A 114 1.93 -17.74 -1.26
CA LEU A 114 1.96 -19.16 -0.91
C LEU A 114 3.09 -19.90 -1.63
N ALA A 115 3.30 -19.62 -2.92
CA ALA A 115 4.39 -20.22 -3.69
C ALA A 115 5.77 -19.86 -3.11
N THR A 116 5.99 -18.62 -2.66
CA THR A 116 7.24 -18.23 -1.99
C THR A 116 7.38 -18.86 -0.61
N ILE A 117 6.31 -19.00 0.16
CA ILE A 117 6.35 -19.69 1.47
C ILE A 117 6.74 -21.16 1.31
N ILE A 118 6.28 -21.86 0.28
CA ILE A 118 6.66 -23.27 0.06
C ILE A 118 8.18 -23.40 -0.08
N THR A 119 8.86 -22.40 -0.65
CA THR A 119 10.32 -22.40 -0.78
C THR A 119 11.05 -22.09 0.53
N SER A 120 10.46 -21.29 1.42
CA SER A 120 11.05 -20.95 2.72
C SER A 120 10.73 -21.97 3.83
N GLY A 121 9.61 -22.68 3.71
CA GLY A 121 9.12 -23.68 4.67
C GLY A 121 8.43 -23.10 5.92
N ASN A 122 8.35 -21.76 6.06
CA ASN A 122 7.77 -21.10 7.23
C ASN A 122 7.06 -19.78 6.86
N PHE A 123 6.12 -19.35 7.70
CA PHE A 123 5.29 -18.15 7.48
C PHE A 123 5.83 -16.87 8.15
N THR A 124 6.97 -16.95 8.84
CA THR A 124 7.54 -15.80 9.55
C THR A 124 8.42 -14.97 8.61
N THR A 125 8.34 -13.64 8.69
CA THR A 125 9.14 -12.73 7.86
C THR A 125 10.65 -12.89 8.10
N GLN A 126 11.06 -13.34 9.29
CA GLN A 126 12.46 -13.60 9.62
C GLN A 126 13.03 -14.85 8.94
N THR A 127 12.23 -15.91 8.78
CA THR A 127 12.70 -17.13 8.09
C THR A 127 12.92 -16.94 6.59
N LEU A 128 12.24 -15.96 5.98
CA LEU A 128 12.51 -15.55 4.61
C LEU A 128 13.91 -14.95 4.47
N ALA A 129 14.36 -14.15 5.44
CA ALA A 129 15.70 -13.58 5.40
C ALA A 129 16.80 -14.66 5.50
N THR A 130 16.59 -15.68 6.34
CA THR A 130 17.56 -16.78 6.54
C THR A 130 17.63 -17.71 5.34
N THR A 131 16.49 -18.04 4.74
CA THR A 131 16.43 -18.93 3.56
C THR A 131 17.03 -18.29 2.31
N GLN A 132 17.02 -16.97 2.21
CA GLN A 132 17.59 -16.23 1.10
C GLN A 132 19.09 -15.90 1.26
N GLU A 133 19.78 -16.38 2.31
CA GLU A 133 21.21 -16.07 2.53
C GLU A 133 22.11 -16.62 1.43
N SER A 134 21.87 -17.85 0.98
CA SER A 134 22.70 -18.53 -0.03
C SER A 134 22.41 -18.03 -1.45
N THR A 135 21.12 -17.91 -1.78
CA THR A 135 20.63 -17.39 -3.07
C THR A 135 19.37 -16.59 -2.84
N THR A 136 19.28 -15.40 -3.42
CA THR A 136 18.06 -14.60 -3.38
C THR A 136 16.93 -15.31 -4.11
N THR A 137 15.72 -15.24 -3.55
CA THR A 137 14.48 -15.80 -4.12
C THR A 137 14.25 -15.36 -5.55
N VAL A 138 14.59 -14.10 -5.89
CA VAL A 138 14.50 -13.55 -7.26
C VAL A 138 15.18 -14.41 -8.31
N MET A 139 16.33 -15.01 -8.00
CA MET A 139 17.12 -15.70 -9.01
C MET A 139 16.39 -16.93 -9.58
N TYR A 140 15.62 -17.64 -8.76
CA TYR A 140 14.86 -18.81 -9.20
C TYR A 140 13.37 -18.52 -9.44
N THR A 141 12.79 -17.47 -8.82
CA THR A 141 11.38 -17.08 -9.03
C THR A 141 11.20 -15.75 -9.78
N TRP A 142 12.06 -15.43 -10.74
CA TRP A 142 11.99 -14.14 -11.45
C TRP A 142 10.61 -13.84 -12.10
N PRO A 143 9.88 -14.80 -12.73
CA PRO A 143 8.57 -14.51 -13.32
C PRO A 143 7.52 -14.24 -12.24
N LEU A 144 7.64 -14.95 -11.12
CA LEU A 144 6.78 -14.79 -9.96
C LEU A 144 6.96 -13.39 -9.35
N MET A 145 8.20 -12.90 -9.29
CA MET A 145 8.50 -11.55 -8.81
C MET A 145 7.90 -10.48 -9.72
N MET A 146 7.94 -10.66 -11.04
CA MET A 146 7.30 -9.74 -11.98
C MET A 146 5.78 -9.72 -11.82
N MET A 147 5.14 -10.89 -11.74
CA MET A 147 3.69 -10.97 -11.47
C MET A 147 3.33 -10.35 -10.12
N TRP A 148 4.16 -10.59 -9.10
CA TRP A 148 3.99 -9.99 -7.78
C TRP A 148 4.03 -8.46 -7.87
N PHE A 149 5.04 -7.90 -8.53
CA PHE A 149 5.20 -6.45 -8.66
C PHE A 149 4.00 -5.81 -9.37
N ILE A 150 3.52 -6.42 -10.46
CA ILE A 150 2.30 -5.97 -11.18
C ILE A 150 1.08 -6.03 -10.26
N SER A 151 0.92 -7.13 -9.50
CA SER A 151 -0.20 -7.25 -8.56
C SER A 151 -0.12 -6.24 -7.41
N THR A 152 1.07 -5.89 -6.91
CA THR A 152 1.22 -4.83 -5.89
C THR A 152 0.90 -3.43 -6.41
N LEU A 153 1.18 -3.15 -7.70
CA LEU A 153 0.76 -1.90 -8.35
C LEU A 153 -0.76 -1.81 -8.43
N ALA A 154 -1.41 -2.92 -8.80
CA ALA A 154 -2.87 -2.97 -8.90
C ALA A 154 -3.57 -2.93 -7.54
N GLU A 155 -3.04 -3.60 -6.52
CA GLU A 155 -3.59 -3.56 -5.16
C GLU A 155 -3.53 -2.17 -4.53
N THR A 156 -2.50 -1.39 -4.86
CA THR A 156 -2.35 -0.01 -4.37
C THR A 156 -3.12 1.00 -5.23
N ASN A 157 -3.93 0.56 -6.20
CA ASN A 157 -4.71 1.38 -7.12
C ASN A 157 -3.87 2.45 -7.83
N ARG A 158 -2.62 2.13 -8.19
CA ARG A 158 -1.71 3.07 -8.86
C ARG A 158 -1.63 2.82 -10.36
N ALA A 159 -1.45 3.91 -11.10
CA ALA A 159 -1.26 3.87 -12.53
C ALA A 159 -0.13 2.87 -12.88
N PRO A 160 -0.36 1.96 -13.84
CA PRO A 160 -1.41 2.01 -14.87
C PRO A 160 -2.79 1.43 -14.46
N PHE A 161 -2.90 0.79 -13.30
CA PHE A 161 -4.15 0.17 -12.80
C PHE A 161 -4.91 1.13 -11.87
N ASP A 162 -5.14 2.35 -12.33
CA ASP A 162 -5.84 3.37 -11.56
C ASP A 162 -7.15 3.76 -12.26
N LEU A 163 -8.02 2.76 -12.38
CA LEU A 163 -9.34 2.87 -13.01
C LEU A 163 -10.31 3.73 -12.18
N THR A 164 -10.00 3.92 -10.89
CA THR A 164 -10.89 4.61 -9.95
C THR A 164 -10.58 6.07 -9.76
N GLU A 165 -9.32 6.49 -9.92
CA GLU A 165 -8.91 7.90 -9.87
C GLU A 165 -8.82 8.53 -11.28
N GLY A 166 -9.23 7.78 -12.32
CA GLY A 166 -9.32 8.25 -13.70
C GLY A 166 -10.10 9.56 -13.82
N GLU A 167 -9.37 10.66 -13.99
CA GLU A 167 -9.87 12.04 -14.04
C GLU A 167 -10.92 12.29 -15.14
N SER A 168 -10.94 11.45 -16.18
CA SER A 168 -11.85 11.53 -17.31
C SER A 168 -13.20 10.83 -17.08
N GLU A 169 -13.29 9.86 -16.16
CA GLU A 169 -14.49 9.03 -16.01
C GLU A 169 -15.24 9.29 -14.70
N LEU A 170 -14.53 9.36 -13.59
CA LEU A 170 -15.10 9.52 -12.26
C LEU A 170 -14.12 10.40 -11.47
N VAL A 171 -14.26 11.72 -11.59
CA VAL A 171 -13.44 12.74 -10.91
C VAL A 171 -13.18 12.31 -9.45
N SER A 172 -11.98 11.77 -9.19
CA SER A 172 -11.48 11.24 -7.91
C SER A 172 -12.34 10.19 -7.17
N GLY A 173 -13.05 9.31 -7.91
CA GLY A 173 -13.52 8.00 -7.43
C GLY A 173 -14.30 7.99 -6.11
N PHE A 174 -13.78 7.31 -5.09
CA PHE A 174 -14.39 7.20 -3.75
C PHE A 174 -14.03 8.37 -2.81
N ASN A 175 -13.08 9.22 -3.21
CA ASN A 175 -12.56 10.33 -2.42
C ASN A 175 -13.19 11.69 -2.76
N VAL A 176 -14.12 11.77 -3.72
CA VAL A 176 -14.67 13.04 -4.26
C VAL A 176 -15.22 13.97 -3.19
N GLU A 177 -15.88 13.40 -2.18
CA GLU A 177 -16.58 14.17 -1.15
C GLU A 177 -15.72 14.44 0.08
N TYR A 178 -14.56 13.80 0.17
CA TYR A 178 -13.64 13.97 1.29
C TYR A 178 -12.78 15.21 1.08
N ALA A 179 -12.80 16.10 2.06
CA ALA A 179 -11.99 17.32 2.06
C ALA A 179 -11.08 17.41 3.28
N ALA A 180 -10.14 18.36 3.22
CA ALA A 180 -9.30 18.77 4.34
C ALA A 180 -8.55 17.59 4.99
N GLY A 181 -8.64 17.45 6.31
CA GLY A 181 -7.93 16.42 7.07
C GLY A 181 -8.33 14.98 6.69
N GLN A 182 -9.59 14.71 6.36
CA GLN A 182 -10.02 13.34 6.02
C GLN A 182 -9.47 12.89 4.66
N PHE A 183 -9.37 13.83 3.71
CA PHE A 183 -8.67 13.60 2.45
C PHE A 183 -7.19 13.27 2.71
N ALA A 184 -6.52 14.04 3.58
CA ALA A 184 -5.12 13.79 3.94
C ALA A 184 -4.90 12.37 4.52
N LEU A 185 -5.85 11.85 5.32
CA LEU A 185 -5.77 10.50 5.88
C LEU A 185 -5.80 9.41 4.79
N PHE A 186 -6.61 9.55 3.74
CA PHE A 186 -6.61 8.59 2.63
C PHE A 186 -5.28 8.58 1.89
N PHE A 187 -4.71 9.73 1.55
CA PHE A 187 -3.39 9.76 0.89
C PHE A 187 -2.30 9.19 1.79
N LEU A 188 -2.32 9.49 3.08
CA LEU A 188 -1.37 8.90 4.03
C LEU A 188 -1.51 7.38 4.10
N ALA A 189 -2.74 6.85 4.14
CA ALA A 189 -3.00 5.42 4.12
C ALA A 189 -2.51 4.77 2.81
N GLU A 190 -2.77 5.40 1.67
CA GLU A 190 -2.37 4.88 0.37
C GLU A 190 -0.84 4.87 0.19
N TYR A 191 -0.16 5.98 0.52
CA TYR A 191 1.30 6.06 0.44
C TYR A 191 1.98 5.15 1.46
N SER A 192 1.40 4.99 2.66
CA SER A 192 1.92 4.00 3.62
C SER A 192 1.77 2.58 3.08
N ASN A 193 0.64 2.23 2.46
CA ASN A 193 0.47 0.93 1.80
C ASN A 193 1.47 0.71 0.64
N ILE A 194 1.77 1.72 -0.17
CA ILE A 194 2.80 1.62 -1.21
C ILE A 194 4.17 1.30 -0.60
N MET A 195 4.53 1.96 0.49
CA MET A 195 5.78 1.70 1.19
C MET A 195 5.79 0.31 1.84
N VAL A 196 4.69 -0.14 2.45
CA VAL A 196 4.51 -1.48 3.04
C VAL A 196 4.65 -2.57 1.98
N MET A 197 3.97 -2.42 0.83
CA MET A 197 4.05 -3.41 -0.24
C MET A 197 5.47 -3.49 -0.78
N ASN A 198 6.17 -2.37 -0.95
CA ASN A 198 7.56 -2.36 -1.38
C ASN A 198 8.55 -2.89 -0.34
N THR A 199 8.29 -2.73 0.97
CA THR A 199 9.09 -3.38 2.02
C THR A 199 8.88 -4.88 2.01
N LEU A 200 7.64 -5.33 1.83
CA LEU A 200 7.33 -6.74 1.71
C LEU A 200 7.91 -7.36 0.42
N THR A 201 7.90 -6.67 -0.72
CA THR A 201 8.57 -7.14 -1.95
C THR A 201 10.07 -7.31 -1.70
N ALA A 202 10.72 -6.34 -1.05
CA ALA A 202 12.15 -6.41 -0.73
C ALA A 202 12.48 -7.60 0.20
N LEU A 203 11.63 -7.87 1.20
CA LEU A 203 11.76 -9.02 2.11
C LEU A 203 11.50 -10.37 1.41
N LEU A 204 10.51 -10.43 0.51
CA LEU A 204 10.16 -11.66 -0.20
C LEU A 204 11.19 -12.05 -1.27
N PHE A 205 11.82 -11.07 -1.91
CA PHE A 205 12.54 -11.29 -3.17
C PHE A 205 14.03 -10.94 -3.12
N PHE A 206 14.38 -9.82 -2.49
CA PHE A 206 15.71 -9.23 -2.67
C PHE A 206 16.69 -9.47 -1.53
N ASN A 207 16.27 -10.08 -0.41
CA ASN A 207 17.01 -10.27 0.83
C ASN A 207 17.82 -9.05 1.33
N PRO A 208 17.42 -8.34 2.38
CA PRO A 208 18.25 -7.29 2.97
C PRO A 208 19.60 -7.76 3.54
N GLY A 209 19.83 -9.08 3.71
CA GLY A 209 21.11 -9.67 4.05
C GLY A 209 21.38 -9.68 5.55
N LEU A 210 21.78 -10.84 6.09
CA LEU A 210 21.91 -11.08 7.53
C LEU A 210 23.35 -10.94 8.07
N MET A 211 24.35 -10.93 7.18
CA MET A 211 25.78 -10.98 7.56
C MET A 211 26.26 -9.75 8.34
N GLN A 212 25.56 -8.62 8.23
CA GLN A 212 25.84 -7.40 8.99
C GLN A 212 24.52 -6.83 9.52
N PRO A 213 24.09 -7.17 10.75
CA PRO A 213 22.79 -6.77 11.28
C PRO A 213 22.63 -5.24 11.38
N GLU A 214 23.73 -4.51 11.58
CA GLU A 214 23.75 -3.04 11.59
C GLU A 214 23.42 -2.44 10.22
N MET A 215 23.82 -3.12 9.14
CA MET A 215 23.60 -2.67 7.76
C MET A 215 22.27 -3.18 7.19
N PHE A 216 21.58 -4.09 7.88
CA PHE A 216 20.31 -4.68 7.43
C PHE A 216 19.27 -3.60 7.11
N THR A 217 19.08 -2.65 8.03
CA THR A 217 18.07 -1.59 7.90
C THR A 217 18.39 -0.65 6.74
N ILE A 218 19.67 -0.30 6.57
CA ILE A 218 20.15 0.53 5.46
C ILE A 218 19.94 -0.19 4.14
N ASN A 219 20.29 -1.48 4.04
CA ASN A 219 20.12 -2.25 2.80
C ASN A 219 18.64 -2.43 2.44
N LEU A 220 17.80 -2.72 3.43
CA LEU A 220 16.35 -2.77 3.23
C LEU A 220 15.81 -1.42 2.75
N LEU A 221 16.25 -0.31 3.35
CA LEU A 221 15.83 1.04 2.96
C LEU A 221 16.28 1.38 1.52
N ILE A 222 17.51 1.01 1.12
CA ILE A 222 17.98 1.21 -0.26
C ILE A 222 17.15 0.40 -1.25
N LYS A 223 16.87 -0.87 -0.96
CA LYS A 223 16.08 -1.74 -1.84
C LYS A 223 14.64 -1.26 -1.98
N THR A 224 14.03 -0.86 -0.86
CA THR A 224 12.65 -0.35 -0.84
C THR A 224 12.53 0.99 -1.55
N THR A 225 13.49 1.90 -1.35
CA THR A 225 13.52 3.17 -2.09
C THR A 225 13.73 2.97 -3.59
N LEU A 226 14.57 2.01 -4.00
CA LEU A 226 14.71 1.65 -5.41
C LEU A 226 13.36 1.17 -5.98
N LEU A 227 12.68 0.25 -5.29
CA LEU A 227 11.37 -0.26 -5.73
C LEU A 227 10.29 0.83 -5.78
N THR A 228 10.29 1.76 -4.82
CA THR A 228 9.35 2.90 -4.86
C THR A 228 9.69 3.88 -5.99
N THR A 229 10.95 4.05 -6.36
CA THR A 229 11.29 4.82 -7.58
C THR A 229 10.81 4.12 -8.85
N VAL A 230 10.80 2.78 -8.89
CA VAL A 230 10.21 2.03 -10.01
C VAL A 230 8.69 2.25 -10.07
N PHE A 231 7.98 2.29 -8.93
CA PHE A 231 6.56 2.66 -8.90
C PHE A 231 6.30 4.03 -9.56
N LEU A 232 7.12 5.04 -9.22
CA LEU A 232 7.03 6.37 -9.82
C LEU A 232 7.36 6.37 -11.32
N TRP A 233 8.36 5.58 -11.71
CA TRP A 233 8.76 5.47 -13.12
C TRP A 233 7.68 4.78 -13.97
N VAL A 234 7.08 3.71 -13.48
CA VAL A 234 5.97 3.01 -14.13
C VAL A 234 4.79 3.96 -14.36
N ARG A 235 4.42 4.75 -13.33
CA ARG A 235 3.38 5.78 -13.45
C ARG A 235 3.68 6.81 -14.54
N ALA A 236 4.94 7.19 -14.72
CA ALA A 236 5.33 8.19 -15.71
C ALA A 236 5.41 7.64 -17.15
N SER A 237 5.56 6.33 -17.31
CA SER A 237 5.88 5.70 -18.60
C SER A 237 4.69 5.01 -19.27
N TYR A 238 3.76 4.44 -18.50
CA TYR A 238 2.65 3.65 -19.05
C TYR A 238 1.32 4.42 -19.08
N PRO A 239 0.50 4.25 -20.13
CA PRO A 239 -0.87 4.71 -20.14
C PRO A 239 -1.73 3.90 -19.15
N ARG A 240 -2.87 4.47 -18.75
CA ARG A 240 -3.88 3.78 -17.93
C ARG A 240 -4.53 2.63 -18.73
N PHE A 241 -4.86 1.54 -18.04
CA PHE A 241 -5.69 0.45 -18.57
C PHE A 241 -7.18 0.71 -18.39
#